data_AF-A0A966J6T2-F1
#
_entry.id   AF-A0A966J6T2-F1
#
_cell.length_a   1.000
_cell.length_b   1.000
_cell.length_c   1.000
_cell.angle_alpha   90.00
_cell.angle_beta   90.00
_cell.angle_gamma   90.00
#
_symmetry.space_group_name_H-M   'P 1'
#
loop_
_entity.id
_entity.type
_entity.pdbx_description
1 polymer ?
#
loop_
_entity_poly.entity_id
_entity_poly.type
_entity_poly.pdbx_seq_one_letter_code
_entity_poly.pdbx_strand_id
1 'polypeptide(L)'
;MSPHSPNFLSVVMSYPHQQSRRQLQDTLTSLTVAEVITAATHFFATRNGVYTAFVEKQGPSHVVLRGQGGEEIAIGARETAAGTAVSGSSYLFDQQVARFLESLPPAPAVVDVPAVPADMAAETVTLPTA
;
A
#
# COMPACT_ATOMS: atom_id res chain seq x y z
N MET A 1 19.95 40.77 40.97
CA MET A 1 20.26 39.33 40.81
C MET A 1 18.94 38.58 40.80
N SER A 2 18.39 38.36 39.61
CA SER A 2 17.12 37.66 39.40
C SER A 2 17.43 36.30 38.76
N PRO A 3 16.96 35.17 39.30
CA PRO A 3 17.11 33.89 38.62
C PRO A 3 16.07 33.74 37.50
N HIS A 4 16.58 33.30 36.35
CA HIS A 4 15.89 32.93 35.12
C HIS A 4 14.73 31.95 35.34
N SER A 5 13.59 32.24 34.70
CA SER A 5 12.55 31.26 34.39
C SER A 5 13.02 30.31 33.28
N PRO A 6 12.87 28.98 33.41
CA PRO A 6 12.90 28.10 32.25
C PRO A 6 11.50 28.00 31.63
N ASN A 7 11.44 28.40 30.37
CA ASN A 7 10.26 28.34 29.51
C ASN A 7 10.02 26.87 29.09
N PHE A 8 9.13 26.15 29.78
CA PHE A 8 8.66 24.83 29.36
C PHE A 8 7.59 24.99 28.28
N LEU A 9 8.01 25.21 27.04
CA LEU A 9 7.15 24.91 25.89
C LEU A 9 7.07 23.38 25.79
N SER A 10 6.09 22.80 26.48
CA SER A 10 5.62 21.45 26.20
C SER A 10 5.12 21.42 24.75
N VAL A 11 5.98 20.92 23.87
CA VAL A 11 5.61 20.43 22.56
C VAL A 11 4.64 19.27 22.79
N VAL A 12 3.34 19.57 22.78
CA VAL A 12 2.30 18.57 22.62
C VAL A 12 2.35 18.14 21.16
N MET A 13 3.34 17.30 20.82
CA MET A 13 3.44 16.67 19.51
C MET A 13 2.46 15.51 19.47
N SER A 14 1.35 15.75 18.78
CA SER A 14 0.40 14.74 18.36
C SER A 14 1.11 13.69 17.48
N TYR A 15 1.31 12.48 18.00
CA TYR A 15 1.79 11.33 17.21
C TYR A 15 0.98 10.04 17.46
N PRO A 16 -0.28 9.97 17.04
CA PRO A 16 -0.93 8.68 16.79
C PRO A 16 -0.70 8.15 15.35
N HIS A 17 -0.06 8.90 14.45
CA HIS A 17 0.00 8.57 13.01
C HIS A 17 1.28 7.90 12.53
N GLN A 18 2.35 7.87 13.34
CA GLN A 18 3.66 7.36 12.92
C GLN A 18 3.85 5.87 13.20
N GLN A 19 3.17 5.32 14.23
CA GLN A 19 3.24 3.90 14.58
C GLN A 19 2.44 3.03 13.61
N SER A 20 1.25 3.47 13.18
CA SER A 20 0.41 2.73 12.22
C SER A 20 1.08 2.55 10.86
N ARG A 21 1.93 3.50 10.47
CA ARG A 21 2.64 3.47 9.18
C ARG A 21 3.81 2.48 9.16
N ARG A 22 4.24 1.97 10.33
CA ARG A 22 5.41 1.10 10.46
C ARG A 22 5.08 -0.39 10.32
N GLN A 23 3.80 -0.77 10.42
CA GLN A 23 3.31 -2.15 10.30
C GLN A 23 2.34 -2.35 9.11
N LEU A 24 2.14 -1.29 8.32
CA LEU A 24 1.27 -1.31 7.15
C LEU A 24 2.16 -1.47 5.93
N GLN A 25 1.99 -2.59 5.24
CA GLN A 25 2.71 -2.92 4.01
C GLN A 25 1.78 -2.72 2.82
N ASP A 26 2.26 -2.06 1.76
CA ASP A 26 1.45 -1.76 0.59
C ASP A 26 2.14 -2.20 -0.71
N THR A 27 1.34 -2.61 -1.70
CA THR A 27 1.79 -2.81 -3.09
C THR A 27 0.71 -2.39 -4.09
N LEU A 28 1.10 -2.20 -5.35
CA LEU A 28 0.19 -2.01 -6.48
C LEU A 28 0.09 -3.30 -7.30
N THR A 29 -1.13 -3.70 -7.62
CA THR A 29 -1.39 -4.88 -8.46
C THR A 29 -2.31 -4.55 -9.63
N SER A 30 -2.18 -5.32 -10.70
CA SER A 30 -3.09 -5.29 -11.84
C SER A 30 -4.41 -6.02 -11.59
N LEU A 31 -4.54 -6.77 -10.48
CA LEU A 31 -5.79 -7.43 -10.10
C LEU A 31 -6.85 -6.41 -9.68
N THR A 32 -8.12 -6.76 -9.87
CA THR A 32 -9.25 -6.03 -9.29
C THR A 32 -9.30 -6.21 -7.77
N VAL A 33 -10.02 -5.32 -7.07
CA VAL A 33 -10.23 -5.42 -5.62
C VAL A 33 -10.81 -6.80 -5.23
N ALA A 34 -11.81 -7.29 -5.94
CA ALA A 34 -12.42 -8.58 -5.65
C ALA A 34 -11.44 -9.74 -5.82
N GLU A 35 -10.63 -9.73 -6.89
CA GLU A 35 -9.60 -10.74 -7.13
C GLU A 35 -8.52 -10.74 -6.05
N VAL A 36 -8.14 -9.55 -5.53
CA VAL A 36 -7.21 -9.45 -4.40
C VAL A 36 -7.78 -10.11 -3.15
N ILE A 37 -9.06 -9.87 -2.84
CA ILE A 37 -9.72 -10.49 -1.68
C ILE A 37 -9.78 -12.01 -1.83
N THR A 38 -10.14 -12.51 -3.02
CA THR A 38 -10.12 -13.95 -3.30
C THR A 38 -8.71 -14.54 -3.19
N ALA A 39 -7.70 -13.86 -3.74
CA ALA A 39 -6.31 -14.28 -3.68
C ALA A 39 -5.80 -14.32 -2.23
N ALA A 40 -6.12 -13.33 -1.40
CA ALA A 40 -5.75 -13.30 0.01
C ALA A 40 -6.34 -14.51 0.75
N THR A 41 -7.65 -14.73 0.62
CA THR A 41 -8.34 -15.86 1.25
C THR A 41 -7.71 -17.20 0.87
N HIS A 42 -7.42 -17.41 -0.43
CA HIS A 42 -6.79 -18.64 -0.88
C HIS A 42 -5.35 -18.77 -0.37
N PHE A 43 -4.55 -17.71 -0.48
CA PHE A 43 -3.15 -17.70 -0.10
C PHE A 43 -2.95 -18.08 1.38
N PHE A 44 -3.72 -17.48 2.28
CA PHE A 44 -3.59 -17.73 3.72
C PHE A 44 -4.23 -19.06 4.17
N ALA A 45 -5.24 -19.56 3.45
CA ALA A 45 -5.85 -20.86 3.74
C ALA A 45 -4.98 -22.05 3.31
N THR A 46 -4.20 -21.91 2.22
CA THR A 46 -3.38 -23.01 1.67
C THR A 46 -1.95 -23.08 2.24
N ARG A 47 -1.56 -22.17 3.15
CA ARG A 47 -0.26 -22.26 3.82
C ARG A 47 -0.20 -23.51 4.70
N ASN A 48 0.95 -24.18 4.78
CA ASN A 48 1.12 -25.31 5.69
C ASN A 48 1.53 -24.81 7.10
N GLY A 49 0.87 -25.31 8.14
CA GLY A 49 1.29 -25.17 9.53
C GLY A 49 0.78 -23.90 10.24
N VAL A 50 1.63 -23.33 11.09
CA VAL A 50 1.29 -22.23 12.03
C VAL A 50 0.79 -20.96 11.33
N TYR A 51 1.08 -20.82 10.02
CA TYR A 51 0.72 -19.65 9.22
C TYR A 51 -0.59 -19.78 8.44
N THR A 52 -1.38 -20.81 8.74
CA THR A 52 -2.75 -20.93 8.25
C THR A 52 -3.63 -19.87 8.89
N ALA A 53 -4.39 -19.14 8.08
CA ALA A 53 -5.42 -18.25 8.57
C ALA A 53 -6.70 -18.37 7.73
N PHE A 54 -7.84 -18.30 8.41
CA PHE A 54 -9.16 -18.49 7.81
C PHE A 54 -9.99 -17.21 7.94
N VAL A 55 -10.93 -16.99 7.02
CA VAL A 55 -11.74 -15.76 7.01
C VAL A 55 -12.56 -15.67 8.30
N GLU A 56 -12.36 -14.57 9.03
CA GLU A 56 -13.21 -14.16 10.16
C GLU A 56 -14.28 -13.17 9.68
N LYS A 57 -13.88 -12.21 8.85
CA LYS A 57 -14.79 -11.19 8.29
C LYS A 57 -14.36 -10.83 6.88
N GLN A 58 -15.34 -10.66 6.00
CA GLN A 58 -15.09 -10.21 4.64
C GLN A 58 -16.05 -9.07 4.29
N GLY A 59 -15.51 -8.00 3.70
CA GLY A 59 -16.27 -6.91 3.11
C GLY A 59 -15.95 -6.75 1.62
N PRO A 60 -16.53 -5.74 0.95
CA PRO A 60 -16.33 -5.52 -0.48
C PRO A 60 -14.88 -5.20 -0.88
N SER A 61 -14.11 -4.63 0.05
CA SER A 61 -12.76 -4.11 -0.19
C SER A 61 -11.73 -4.57 0.85
N HIS A 62 -12.11 -5.49 1.74
CA HIS A 62 -11.21 -5.98 2.79
C HIS A 62 -11.57 -7.39 3.23
N VAL A 63 -10.60 -8.08 3.80
CA VAL A 63 -10.79 -9.34 4.51
C VAL A 63 -9.94 -9.34 5.78
N VAL A 64 -10.54 -9.85 6.85
CA VAL A 64 -9.89 -10.13 8.13
C VAL A 64 -9.82 -11.64 8.28
N LEU A 65 -8.62 -12.17 8.50
CA LEU A 65 -8.36 -13.59 8.66
C LEU A 65 -7.87 -13.86 10.09
N ARG A 66 -8.25 -15.02 10.64
CA ARG A 66 -7.81 -15.51 11.94
C ARG A 66 -6.87 -16.71 11.79
N GLY A 67 -5.66 -16.56 12.32
CA GLY A 67 -4.65 -17.61 12.39
C GLY A 67 -4.63 -18.35 13.73
N GLN A 68 -3.64 -19.22 13.89
CA GLN A 68 -3.37 -19.92 15.15
C GLN A 68 -3.14 -18.94 16.31
N GLY A 69 -3.55 -19.31 17.52
CA GLY A 69 -3.42 -18.44 18.70
C GLY A 69 -4.32 -17.20 18.69
N GLY A 70 -5.30 -17.15 17.77
CA GLY A 70 -6.20 -16.02 17.64
C GLY A 70 -5.53 -14.80 16.99
N GLU A 71 -4.49 -15.02 16.21
CA GLU A 71 -3.83 -13.93 15.48
C GLU A 71 -4.70 -13.39 14.35
N GLU A 72 -4.57 -12.09 14.07
CA GLU A 72 -5.34 -11.40 13.05
C GLU A 72 -4.45 -10.95 11.89
N ILE A 73 -4.97 -11.10 10.67
CA ILE A 73 -4.40 -10.55 9.44
C ILE A 73 -5.49 -9.72 8.78
N ALA A 74 -5.22 -8.44 8.54
CA ALA A 74 -6.13 -7.56 7.80
C ALA A 74 -5.52 -7.25 6.43
N ILE A 75 -6.27 -7.54 5.38
CA ILE A 75 -5.94 -7.17 4.00
C ILE A 75 -7.02 -6.23 3.48
N GLY A 76 -6.59 -5.08 2.96
CA GLY A 76 -7.45 -4.08 2.34
C GLY A 76 -7.01 -3.82 0.90
N ALA A 77 -7.97 -3.57 0.02
CA ALA A 77 -7.71 -3.23 -1.37
C ALA A 77 -8.59 -2.07 -1.82
N ARG A 78 -8.02 -1.15 -2.60
CA ARG A 78 -8.72 0.01 -3.16
C ARG A 78 -8.27 0.30 -4.58
N GLU A 79 -9.18 0.78 -5.42
CA GLU A 79 -8.84 1.22 -6.77
C GLU A 79 -8.04 2.52 -6.75
N THR A 80 -7.11 2.66 -7.69
CA THR A 80 -6.30 3.86 -7.92
C THR A 80 -6.11 4.09 -9.42
N ALA A 81 -5.66 5.27 -9.82
CA ALA A 81 -5.35 5.57 -11.23
C ALA A 81 -4.25 4.67 -11.82
N ALA A 82 -3.40 4.06 -10.98
CA ALA A 82 -2.29 3.21 -11.39
C ALA A 82 -2.58 1.70 -11.24
N GLY A 83 -3.80 1.31 -10.89
CA GLY A 83 -4.18 -0.08 -10.60
C GLY A 83 -4.81 -0.22 -9.21
N THR A 84 -4.76 -1.41 -8.61
CA THR A 84 -5.31 -1.63 -7.27
C THR A 84 -4.21 -1.53 -6.21
N ALA A 85 -4.38 -0.62 -5.25
CA ALA A 85 -3.51 -0.54 -4.08
C ALA A 85 -3.99 -1.55 -3.02
N VAL A 86 -3.08 -2.41 -2.60
CA VAL A 86 -3.31 -3.45 -1.60
C VAL A 86 -2.48 -3.16 -0.38
N SER A 87 -3.12 -3.08 0.77
CA SER A 87 -2.50 -2.89 2.07
C SER A 87 -2.69 -4.14 2.92
N GLY A 88 -1.65 -4.57 3.63
CA GLY A 88 -1.72 -5.64 4.60
C GLY A 88 -1.15 -5.22 5.95
N SER A 89 -1.74 -5.72 7.03
CA SER A 89 -1.22 -5.54 8.39
C SER A 89 -1.48 -6.77 9.24
N SER A 90 -0.50 -7.13 10.06
CA SER A 90 -0.61 -8.16 11.10
C SER A 90 0.42 -7.89 12.19
N TYR A 91 0.28 -8.55 13.35
CA TYR A 91 1.19 -8.37 14.48
C TYR A 91 2.40 -9.32 14.41
N LEU A 92 2.22 -10.60 14.05
CA LEU A 92 3.31 -11.59 13.93
C LEU A 92 3.44 -12.19 12.52
N PHE A 93 2.41 -12.08 11.67
CA PHE A 93 2.42 -12.60 10.30
C PHE A 93 2.96 -11.60 9.27
N ASP A 94 3.76 -10.63 9.71
CA ASP A 94 4.30 -9.55 8.85
C ASP A 94 5.08 -10.10 7.65
N GLN A 95 5.83 -11.18 7.84
CA GLN A 95 6.54 -11.86 6.74
C GLN A 95 5.57 -12.52 5.74
N GLN A 96 4.48 -13.12 6.21
CA GLN A 96 3.49 -13.78 5.37
C GLN A 96 2.67 -12.75 4.59
N VAL A 97 2.41 -11.59 5.20
CA VAL A 97 1.85 -10.41 4.52
C VAL A 97 2.79 -9.96 3.41
N ALA A 98 4.08 -9.78 3.68
CA ALA A 98 5.06 -9.40 2.66
C ALA A 98 5.06 -10.38 1.48
N ARG A 99 5.08 -11.69 1.78
CA ARG A 99 5.04 -12.75 0.75
C ARG A 99 3.75 -12.77 -0.05
N PHE A 100 2.62 -12.43 0.56
CA PHE A 100 1.37 -12.29 -0.16
C PHE A 100 1.47 -11.12 -1.15
N LEU A 101 1.88 -9.94 -0.68
CA LEU A 101 2.01 -8.75 -1.51
C LEU A 101 3.01 -8.95 -2.66
N GLU A 102 4.12 -9.63 -2.41
CA GLU A 102 5.11 -10.01 -3.45
C GLU A 102 4.57 -11.02 -4.47
N SER A 103 3.57 -11.84 -4.08
CA SER A 103 2.98 -12.83 -4.99
C SER A 103 1.94 -12.25 -5.94
N LEU A 104 1.49 -11.01 -5.69
CA LEU A 104 0.52 -10.34 -6.54
C LEU A 104 1.18 -9.92 -7.87
N PRO A 105 0.47 -10.03 -9.00
CA PRO A 105 1.01 -9.55 -10.27
C PRO A 105 1.20 -8.03 -10.17
N PRO A 106 2.38 -7.50 -10.56
CA PRO A 106 2.67 -6.08 -10.46
C PRO A 106 1.74 -5.29 -11.39
N ALA A 107 1.28 -4.12 -10.92
CA ALA A 107 0.60 -3.19 -11.81
C ALA A 107 1.56 -2.74 -12.95
N PRO A 108 1.06 -2.53 -14.17
CA PRO A 108 1.87 -1.95 -15.24
C PRO A 108 2.43 -0.62 -14.76
N ALA A 109 3.74 -0.40 -14.97
CA ALA A 109 4.34 0.88 -14.67
C ALA A 109 3.58 1.96 -15.46
N VAL A 110 2.89 2.86 -14.74
CA VAL A 110 2.42 4.09 -15.35
C VAL A 110 3.69 4.86 -15.69
N VAL A 111 4.11 4.76 -16.95
CA VAL A 111 5.18 5.60 -17.48
C VAL A 111 4.59 7.00 -17.46
N ASP A 112 4.90 7.76 -16.42
CA ASP A 112 4.63 9.18 -16.35
C ASP A 112 5.51 9.80 -17.45
N VAL A 113 4.99 9.85 -18.67
CA VAL A 113 5.64 10.59 -19.76
C VAL A 113 5.58 12.03 -19.28
N PRO A 114 6.70 12.67 -18.91
CA PRO A 114 6.66 14.06 -18.51
C PRO A 114 6.01 14.81 -19.66
N ALA A 115 4.89 15.48 -19.37
CA ALA A 115 4.22 16.33 -20.33
C ALA A 115 5.30 17.26 -20.90
N VAL A 116 5.69 17.01 -22.15
CA VAL A 116 6.63 17.88 -22.85
C VAL A 116 5.99 19.27 -22.78
N PRO A 117 6.61 20.27 -22.14
CA PRO A 117 6.05 21.60 -22.10
C PRO A 117 5.79 22.00 -23.56
N ALA A 118 4.57 22.43 -23.85
CA ALA A 118 4.08 22.75 -25.19
C ALA A 118 4.74 24.01 -25.81
N ASP A 119 5.98 24.31 -25.41
CA ASP A 119 6.71 25.53 -25.73
C ASP A 119 8.09 25.25 -26.34
N MET A 120 8.24 24.19 -27.15
CA MET A 120 9.39 24.03 -28.06
C MET A 120 9.00 23.34 -29.37
N ALA A 121 8.01 23.88 -30.07
CA ALA A 121 7.76 23.57 -31.48
C ALA A 121 7.42 24.85 -32.26
N ALA A 122 8.33 25.81 -32.23
CA ALA A 122 8.45 26.78 -33.29
C ALA A 122 9.85 26.66 -33.89
N GLU A 123 9.86 26.56 -35.22
CA GLU A 123 11.01 26.73 -36.12
C GLU A 123 11.72 25.46 -36.62
N THR A 124 11.16 24.89 -37.69
CA THR A 124 11.98 24.38 -38.80
C THR A 124 11.39 24.82 -40.14
N VAL A 125 11.96 25.92 -40.65
CA VAL A 125 12.50 26.11 -42.02
C VAL A 125 11.60 25.73 -43.21
N THR A 126 11.13 26.77 -43.91
CA THR A 126 10.61 26.76 -45.28
C THR A 126 11.63 26.23 -46.29
N LEU A 127 11.25 25.23 -47.09
CA LEU A 127 11.97 24.84 -48.31
C LEU A 127 11.78 25.91 -49.40
N PRO A 128 12.85 26.41 -50.07
CA PRO A 128 12.69 27.08 -51.35
C PRO A 128 12.58 26.05 -52.49
N THR A 129 11.51 26.17 -53.26
CA THR A 129 11.40 25.64 -54.62
C THR A 129 12.40 26.34 -55.54
N ALA A 130 13.24 25.57 -56.23
CA ALA A 130 13.88 25.93 -57.49
C ALA A 130 14.15 24.66 -58.30
#